data_AF-A0A7K4HA10-F1
#
_entry.id   AF-A0A7K4HA10-F1
#
_cell.length_a   1.000
_cell.length_b   1.000
_cell.length_c   1.000
_cell.angle_alpha   90.00
_cell.angle_beta   90.00
_cell.angle_gamma   90.00
#
_symmetry.space_group_name_H-M   'P 1'
#
loop_
_entity.id
_entity.type
_entity.pdbx_description
1 polymer ?
#
loop_
_entity_poly.entity_id
_entity_poly.type
_entity_poly.pdbx_seq_one_letter_code
_entity_poly.pdbx_strand_id
1 'polypeptide(L)' 'MAINKKTLGITLLIIGIMLLTIGVIGVNTSSAGYDLIFIVGFLAPGILFLIVSIILLALHLHSVT' A
#
# COMPACT_ATOMS: atom_id res chain seq x y z
N MET A 1 15.20 -7.81 18.92
CA MET A 1 13.85 -7.23 19.14
C MET A 1 12.90 -7.90 18.16
N ALA A 2 12.00 -8.77 18.64
CA ALA A 2 11.07 -9.47 17.76
C ALA A 2 10.02 -8.48 17.24
N ILE A 3 9.99 -8.23 15.94
CA ILE A 3 8.96 -7.40 15.32
C ILE A 3 7.64 -8.16 15.44
N ASN A 4 6.64 -7.53 16.08
CA ASN A 4 5.30 -8.09 16.19
C ASN A 4 4.68 -8.17 14.79
N LYS A 5 4.37 -9.39 14.34
CA LYS A 5 3.84 -9.65 12.99
C LYS A 5 2.53 -8.89 12.72
N LYS A 6 1.69 -8.64 13.74
CA LYS A 6 0.49 -7.79 13.63
C LYS A 6 0.87 -6.33 13.33
N THR A 7 1.86 -5.81 14.04
CA THR A 7 2.35 -4.44 13.85
C THR A 7 2.92 -4.26 12.45
N LEU A 8 3.69 -5.23 11.94
CA LEU A 8 4.23 -5.18 10.58
C LEU A 8 3.12 -5.13 9.51
N GLY A 9 2.08 -5.96 9.61
CA GLY A 9 0.96 -5.95 8.67
C GLY A 9 0.16 -4.65 8.66
N ILE A 10 -0.09 -4.07 9.84
CA ILE A 10 -0.79 -2.77 9.96
C ILE A 10 0.08 -1.63 9.43
N THR A 11 1.39 -1.63 9.70
CA THR A 11 2.31 -0.61 9.17
C THR A 11 2.37 -0.67 7.64
N LEU A 12 2.44 -1.86 7.04
CA LEU A 12 2.41 -2.03 5.59
C LEU A 12 1.09 -1.56 4.97
N LEU A 13 -0.04 -1.81 5.65
CA LEU A 13 -1.36 -1.34 5.21
C LEU A 13 -1.42 0.19 5.16
N ILE A 14 -0.95 0.85 6.21
CA ILE A 14 -0.92 2.32 6.29
C ILE A 14 -0.04 2.90 5.18
N ILE A 15 1.16 2.35 4.97
CA ILE A 15 2.08 2.78 3.90
C ILE A 15 1.42 2.61 2.53
N GLY A 16 0.76 1.48 2.28
CA GLY A 16 0.04 1.23 1.03
C GLY A 16 -1.06 2.26 0.76
N ILE A 17 -1.87 2.59 1.78
CA ILE A 17 -2.92 3.62 1.68
C ILE A 17 -2.31 5.00 1.40
N MET A 18 -1.22 5.37 2.08
CA MET A 18 -0.55 6.65 1.84
C MET A 18 -0.02 6.77 0.40
N LEU A 19 0.63 5.72 -0.11
CA LEU A 19 1.11 5.67 -1.49
C LEU A 19 -0.03 5.76 -2.50
N LEU A 20 -1.15 5.07 -2.25
CA LEU A 20 -2.36 5.18 -3.06
C LEU A 20 -2.91 6.61 -3.08
N THR A 21 -3.03 7.25 -1.92
CA THR A 21 -3.51 8.64 -1.83
C THR A 21 -2.61 9.60 -2.59
N ILE A 22 -1.29 9.47 -2.45
CA ILE A 22 -0.31 10.29 -3.18
C ILE A 22 -0.41 10.02 -4.69
N GLY A 23 -0.52 8.76 -5.10
CA GLY A 23 -0.66 8.37 -6.50
C GLY A 23 -1.94 8.93 -7.13
N VAL A 24 -3.08 8.83 -6.45
CA VAL A 24 -4.37 9.34 -6.94
C VAL A 24 -4.39 10.87 -7.00
N ILE A 25 -3.89 11.56 -5.97
CA ILE A 25 -3.81 13.02 -5.98
C ILE A 25 -2.83 13.47 -7.08
N GLY A 26 -1.68 12.79 -7.18
CA GLY A 26 -0.68 12.99 -8.20
C GLY A 26 -1.27 12.96 -9.60
N VAL A 27 -1.91 11.85 -9.97
CA VAL A 27 -2.55 11.68 -11.30
C VAL A 27 -3.64 12.72 -11.57
N ASN A 28 -4.41 13.12 -10.55
CA ASN A 28 -5.47 14.13 -10.74
C ASN A 28 -4.93 15.57 -10.89
N THR A 29 -3.69 15.83 -10.48
CA THR A 29 -3.11 17.19 -10.45
C THR A 29 -1.93 17.36 -11.39
N SER A 30 -1.37 16.26 -11.89
CA SER A 30 -0.26 16.26 -12.83
C SER A 30 -0.68 16.67 -14.23
N SER A 31 0.24 17.30 -14.95
CA SER A 31 0.14 17.38 -16.40
C SER A 31 0.50 16.03 -17.00
N ALA A 32 -0.02 15.73 -18.20
CA ALA A 32 0.07 14.43 -18.86
C ALA A 32 1.48 13.79 -18.92
N GLY A 33 2.55 14.59 -18.83
CA GLY A 33 3.93 14.09 -18.77
C GLY A 33 4.38 13.54 -17.41
N TYR A 34 3.76 13.94 -16.31
CA TYR A 34 4.08 13.47 -14.95
C TYR A 34 3.16 12.36 -14.45
N ASP A 35 2.03 12.11 -15.14
CA ASP A 35 1.08 11.04 -14.81
C ASP A 35 1.78 9.68 -14.66
N LEU A 36 2.76 9.40 -15.53
CA LEU A 36 3.52 8.14 -15.49
C LEU A 36 4.32 7.98 -14.19
N ILE A 37 4.89 9.06 -13.66
CA ILE A 37 5.65 9.03 -12.39
C ILE A 37 4.71 8.77 -11.22
N PHE A 38 3.51 9.35 -11.23
CA PHE A 38 2.52 9.12 -10.18
C PHE A 38 1.92 7.71 -10.24
N ILE A 39 1.66 7.20 -11.44
CA ILE A 39 1.15 5.84 -11.65
C ILE A 39 2.19 4.80 -11.23
N VAL A 40 3.42 4.89 -11.74
CA VAL A 40 4.46 3.87 -11.51
C VAL A 40 5.12 4.05 -10.14
N GLY A 41 5.32 5.28 -9.69
CA GLY A 41 6.05 5.59 -8.46
C GLY A 41 5.22 5.48 -7.18
N PHE A 42 3.90 5.65 -7.26
CA PHE A 42 3.04 5.73 -6.08
C PHE A 42 1.80 4.85 -6.20
N LEU A 43 1.05 4.94 -7.30
CA LEU A 43 -0.21 4.21 -7.45
C LEU A 43 -0.01 2.69 -7.52
N ALA A 44 0.83 2.19 -8.43
CA ALA A 44 1.08 0.76 -8.58
C ALA A 44 1.76 0.15 -7.34
N PRO A 45 2.78 0.76 -6.72
CA PRO A 45 3.32 0.30 -5.44
C PRO A 45 2.27 0.33 -4.32
N GLY A 46 1.44 1.37 -4.24
CA GLY A 46 0.37 1.47 -3.25
C GLY A 46 -0.64 0.33 -3.36
N ILE A 47 -1.08 -0.02 -4.58
CA ILE A 47 -1.96 -1.17 -4.84
C ILE A 47 -1.29 -2.47 -4.40
N LEU A 48 -0.01 -2.66 -4.76
CA LEU A 48 0.74 -3.88 -4.41
C LEU A 48 0.86 -4.05 -2.89
N PHE A 49 1.25 -3.00 -2.18
CA PHE A 49 1.34 -3.01 -0.71
C PHE A 49 -0.02 -3.25 -0.05
N LEU A 50 -1.10 -2.70 -0.59
CA LEU A 50 -2.45 -2.94 -0.10
C LEU A 50 -2.83 -4.43 -0.22
N ILE A 51 -2.63 -5.03 -1.40
CA ILE A 51 -2.96 -6.44 -1.65
C ILE A 51 -2.15 -7.35 -0.72
N VAL A 52 -0.82 -7.16 -0.65
CA VAL A 52 0.05 -7.97 0.20
C VAL A 52 -0.36 -7.84 1.67
N SER A 53 -0.68 -6.64 2.14
CA SER A 53 -1.11 -6.42 3.53
C SER A 53 -2.43 -7.09 3.85
N ILE A 54 -3.41 -7.07 2.93
CA ILE A 54 -4.70 -7.75 3.10
C ILE A 54 -4.49 -9.27 3.13
N ILE A 55 -3.65 -9.82 2.26
CA ILE A 55 -3.32 -11.26 2.27
C ILE A 55 -2.65 -11.65 3.58
N LEU A 56 -1.65 -10.90 4.04
CA LEU A 56 -0.97 -11.17 5.30
C LEU A 56 -1.93 -11.08 6.50
N LEU A 57 -2.84 -10.10 6.49
CA LEU A 57 -3.87 -9.97 7.52
C LEU A 57 -4.86 -11.14 7.48
N ALA A 58 -5.32 -11.56 6.29
CA ALA A 58 -6.23 -12.67 6.12
C ALA A 58 -5.61 -14.00 6.57
N LEU A 59 -4.37 -14.28 6.16
CA LEU A 59 -3.62 -15.44 6.63
C LEU A 59 -3.41 -15.41 8.14
N HIS A 60 -3.14 -14.23 8.70
CA HIS A 60 -3.01 -14.06 10.14
C HIS A 60 -4.32 -14.35 10.86
N LEU A 61 -5.45 -13.85 10.38
CA LEU A 61 -6.78 -14.12 10.95
C LEU A 61 -7.15 -15.61 10.84
N HIS A 62 -6.86 -16.24 9.69
CA HIS A 62 -7.10 -17.67 9.48
C HIS A 62 -6.25 -18.55 10.42
N SER A 63 -5.01 -18.15 10.73
CA SER A 63 -4.17 -18.90 11.68
C SER A 63 -4.61 -18.80 13.14
N VAL A 64 -5.56 -17.91 13.45
CA VAL A 64 -6.08 -17.67 14.81
C VAL A 64 -7.44 -18.35 15.03
N THR A 65 -8.23 -18.55 13.97
CA THR A 65 -9.45 -19.38 13.96
C THR A 65 -9.15 -20.85 13.88
#